data_AF-A0A5J4EBP7-F1
#
_entry.id   AF-A0A5J4EBP7-F1
#
_cell.length_a   1.000
_cell.length_b   1.000
_cell.length_c   1.000
_cell.angle_alpha   90.00
_cell.angle_beta   90.00
_cell.angle_gamma   90.00
#
_symmetry.space_group_name_H-M   'P 1'
#
loop_
_entity.id
_entity.type
_entity.pdbx_description
1 polymer ?
#
loop_
_entity_poly.entity_id
_entity_poly.type
_entity_poly.pdbx_seq_one_letter_code
_entity_poly.pdbx_strand_id
1 'polypeptide(L)'
;MSEYGCQSAWSTQSQQTMDIKEKTSIQSLKARGKTIPTDENHRYQWQQEFNALPAMIAFGSKLDISDDTVVKVVLAEILPQHLGGLGSDYVNGAVVAGLFDASLGVAGAVHYLGQPAGTVELSIKFIRAIHGPTVTAYAVALKRSDSVCFVEGNLFNEGRLCAMASGMVALATAAKGADELRW
;
A
#
# COMPACT_ATOMS: atom_id res chain seq x y z
N MET A 1 -31.98 -33.56 8.57
CA MET A 1 -30.51 -33.48 8.40
C MET A 1 -30.19 -33.16 6.94
N SER A 2 -30.07 -31.88 6.56
CA SER A 2 -29.42 -31.47 5.29
C SER A 2 -29.04 -29.97 5.19
N GLU A 3 -29.11 -29.17 6.27
CA GLU A 3 -28.77 -27.73 6.18
C GLU A 3 -27.25 -27.42 6.19
N TYR A 4 -26.41 -28.37 6.60
CA TYR A 4 -24.95 -28.17 6.68
C TYR A 4 -24.20 -28.21 5.33
N GLY A 5 -24.82 -28.73 4.26
CA GLY A 5 -24.19 -28.81 2.94
C GLY A 5 -24.32 -27.54 2.08
N CYS A 6 -25.31 -26.69 2.37
CA CYS A 6 -25.55 -25.48 1.60
C CYS A 6 -24.60 -24.36 2.04
N GLN A 7 -24.47 -24.11 3.36
CA GLN A 7 -23.67 -23.01 3.90
C GLN A 7 -22.17 -23.07 3.55
N SER A 8 -21.59 -24.26 3.42
CA SER A 8 -20.18 -24.45 3.06
C SER A 8 -19.89 -24.11 1.59
N ALA A 9 -20.82 -24.39 0.67
CA ALA A 9 -20.67 -24.04 -0.74
C ALA A 9 -20.80 -22.52 -0.97
N TRP A 10 -21.73 -21.86 -0.26
CA TRP A 10 -21.90 -20.40 -0.33
C TRP A 10 -20.70 -19.62 0.22
N SER A 11 -20.07 -20.10 1.29
CA SER A 11 -18.89 -19.45 1.89
C SER A 11 -17.65 -19.57 1.00
N THR A 12 -17.40 -20.74 0.40
CA THR A 12 -16.30 -20.94 -0.55
C THR A 12 -16.49 -20.12 -1.83
N GLN A 13 -17.69 -20.09 -2.40
CA GLN A 13 -17.99 -19.33 -3.62
C GLN A 13 -17.88 -17.81 -3.40
N SER A 14 -18.29 -17.33 -2.23
CA SER A 14 -18.15 -15.92 -1.83
C SER A 14 -16.68 -15.51 -1.68
N GLN A 15 -15.87 -16.35 -1.02
CA GLN A 15 -14.44 -16.08 -0.83
C GLN A 15 -13.70 -16.07 -2.18
N GLN A 16 -13.98 -17.04 -3.04
CA GLN A 16 -13.40 -17.12 -4.38
C GLN A 16 -13.75 -15.89 -5.24
N THR A 17 -14.99 -15.39 -5.12
CA THR A 17 -15.41 -14.17 -5.83
C THR A 17 -14.68 -12.93 -5.34
N MET A 18 -14.42 -12.81 -4.03
CA MET A 18 -13.67 -11.67 -3.47
C MET A 18 -12.20 -11.69 -3.90
N ASP A 19 -11.57 -12.87 -3.88
CA ASP A 19 -10.19 -13.05 -4.38
C ASP A 19 -10.05 -12.67 -5.87
N ILE A 20 -11.04 -13.02 -6.70
CA ILE A 20 -11.08 -12.60 -8.11
C ILE A 20 -11.17 -11.08 -8.25
N LYS A 21 -12.00 -10.40 -7.43
CA LYS A 21 -12.18 -8.95 -7.50
C LYS A 21 -10.91 -8.20 -7.08
N GLU A 22 -10.26 -8.64 -6.00
CA GLU A 22 -8.98 -8.08 -5.56
C GLU A 22 -7.92 -8.25 -6.66
N LYS A 23 -7.73 -9.48 -7.15
CA LYS A 23 -6.78 -9.76 -8.25
C LYS A 23 -7.04 -8.92 -9.49
N THR A 24 -8.30 -8.83 -9.92
CA THR A 24 -8.67 -8.02 -11.09
C THR A 24 -8.35 -6.55 -10.89
N SER A 25 -8.59 -6.02 -9.68
CA SER A 25 -8.24 -4.64 -9.34
C SER A 25 -6.74 -4.40 -9.35
N ILE A 26 -5.95 -5.34 -8.78
CA ILE A 26 -4.49 -5.27 -8.79
C ILE A 26 -3.95 -5.33 -10.23
N GLN A 27 -4.50 -6.19 -11.09
CA GLN A 27 -4.12 -6.23 -12.51
C GLN A 27 -4.47 -4.93 -13.23
N SER A 28 -5.60 -4.30 -12.91
CA SER A 28 -5.98 -2.99 -13.45
C SER A 28 -5.07 -1.84 -12.98
N LEU A 29 -4.62 -1.88 -11.72
CA LEU A 29 -3.56 -0.98 -11.23
C LEU A 29 -2.26 -1.23 -12.01
N LYS A 30 -1.80 -2.49 -12.07
CA LYS A 30 -0.57 -2.87 -12.75
C LYS A 30 -0.55 -2.43 -14.21
N ALA A 31 -1.63 -2.65 -14.94
CA ALA A 31 -1.74 -2.27 -16.35
C ALA A 31 -1.58 -0.77 -16.63
N ARG A 32 -1.84 0.08 -15.62
CA ARG A 32 -1.69 1.54 -15.70
C ARG A 32 -0.39 2.04 -15.09
N GLY A 33 0.27 1.20 -14.30
CA GLY A 33 1.52 1.51 -13.61
C GLY A 33 2.72 1.59 -14.54
N LYS A 34 3.70 2.40 -14.14
CA LYS A 34 5.04 2.43 -14.72
C LYS A 34 5.89 1.35 -14.09
N THR A 35 6.67 0.66 -14.91
CA THR A 35 7.73 -0.25 -14.43
C THR A 35 8.75 0.55 -13.61
N ILE A 36 9.06 0.04 -12.42
CA ILE A 36 10.10 0.55 -11.53
C ILE A 36 11.45 0.47 -12.27
N PRO A 37 12.22 1.56 -12.38
CA PRO A 37 13.36 1.64 -13.30
C PRO A 37 14.63 0.97 -12.74
N THR A 38 14.51 -0.21 -12.11
CA THR A 38 15.64 -0.94 -11.53
C THR A 38 15.42 -2.45 -11.57
N ASP A 39 16.51 -3.22 -11.43
CA ASP A 39 16.46 -4.69 -11.43
C ASP A 39 15.93 -5.28 -10.11
N GLU A 40 15.69 -6.59 -10.10
CA GLU A 40 15.15 -7.30 -8.95
C GLU A 40 16.04 -7.22 -7.71
N ASN A 41 17.38 -7.23 -7.88
CA ASN A 41 18.31 -7.19 -6.75
C ASN A 41 18.26 -5.83 -6.05
N HIS A 42 18.23 -4.74 -6.82
CA HIS A 42 18.10 -3.40 -6.28
C HIS A 42 16.72 -3.19 -5.62
N ARG A 43 15.63 -3.71 -6.21
CA ARG A 43 14.31 -3.67 -5.55
C ARG A 43 14.33 -4.45 -4.23
N TYR A 44 14.95 -5.62 -4.21
CA TYR A 44 15.07 -6.42 -2.99
C TYR A 44 15.85 -5.68 -1.89
N GLN A 45 16.98 -5.05 -2.23
CA GLN A 45 17.75 -4.24 -1.26
C GLN A 45 16.93 -3.08 -0.70
N TRP A 46 16.30 -2.30 -1.58
CA TRP A 46 15.43 -1.18 -1.20
C TRP A 46 14.31 -1.64 -0.26
N GLN A 47 13.70 -2.79 -0.57
CA GLN A 47 12.68 -3.41 0.27
C GLN A 47 13.19 -3.75 1.67
N GLN A 48 14.39 -4.32 1.79
CA GLN A 48 14.98 -4.66 3.09
C GLN A 48 15.28 -3.40 3.91
N GLU A 49 15.85 -2.38 3.29
CA GLU A 49 16.19 -1.11 3.94
C GLU A 49 14.93 -0.41 4.45
N PHE A 50 13.89 -0.31 3.62
CA PHE A 50 12.63 0.29 4.02
C PHE A 50 11.94 -0.49 5.15
N ASN A 51 11.92 -1.82 5.07
CA ASN A 51 11.37 -2.67 6.13
C ASN A 51 12.15 -2.60 7.45
N ALA A 52 13.42 -2.19 7.41
CA ALA A 52 14.25 -1.99 8.59
C ALA A 52 14.02 -0.62 9.27
N LEU A 53 13.25 0.29 8.64
CA LEU A 53 12.96 1.59 9.24
C LEU A 53 12.23 1.43 10.59
N PRO A 54 12.62 2.17 11.65
CA PRO A 54 11.95 2.11 12.94
C PRO A 54 10.45 2.36 12.85
N ALA A 55 10.03 3.28 11.96
CA ALA A 55 8.63 3.55 11.71
C ALA A 55 7.89 2.32 11.15
N MET A 56 8.47 1.60 10.20
CA MET A 56 7.84 0.39 9.61
C MET A 56 7.71 -0.73 10.63
N ILE A 57 8.75 -0.95 11.45
CA ILE A 57 8.75 -1.92 12.55
C ILE A 57 7.67 -1.56 13.58
N ALA A 58 7.65 -0.30 14.05
CA ALA A 58 6.68 0.16 15.05
C ALA A 58 5.24 0.11 14.53
N PHE A 59 5.04 0.39 13.24
CA PHE A 59 3.73 0.33 12.59
C PHE A 59 3.28 -1.11 12.29
N GLY A 60 4.17 -2.11 12.41
CA GLY A 60 3.86 -3.51 12.15
C GLY A 60 3.60 -3.85 10.69
N SER A 61 4.02 -2.97 9.77
CA SER A 61 3.77 -3.14 8.34
C SER A 61 5.01 -3.62 7.58
N LYS A 62 4.79 -4.28 6.45
CA LYS A 62 5.85 -4.77 5.57
C LYS A 62 5.61 -4.37 4.13
N LEU A 63 6.66 -3.86 3.51
CA LEU A 63 6.77 -3.58 2.09
C LEU A 63 7.15 -4.84 1.31
N ASP A 64 6.53 -5.00 0.15
CA ASP A 64 6.84 -5.95 -0.90
C ASP A 64 6.83 -5.23 -2.25
N ILE A 65 7.99 -5.19 -2.91
CA ILE A 65 8.21 -4.62 -4.24
C ILE A 65 8.90 -5.64 -5.16
N SER A 66 8.61 -6.92 -4.93
CA SER A 66 9.06 -8.02 -5.80
C SER A 66 8.50 -7.85 -7.22
N ASP A 67 7.25 -7.40 -7.34
CA ASP A 67 6.63 -6.98 -8.59
C ASP A 67 7.32 -5.71 -9.13
N ASP A 68 7.61 -5.71 -10.42
CA ASP A 68 8.32 -4.61 -11.09
C ASP A 68 7.45 -3.37 -11.36
N THR A 69 6.18 -3.39 -10.98
CA THR A 69 5.23 -2.31 -11.24
C THR A 69 4.38 -1.96 -10.01
N VAL A 70 4.01 -2.98 -9.22
CA VAL A 70 3.12 -2.82 -8.07
C VAL A 70 3.90 -2.80 -6.77
N VAL A 71 3.68 -1.76 -5.98
CA VAL A 71 4.12 -1.70 -4.59
C VAL A 71 3.03 -2.22 -3.68
N LYS A 72 3.38 -3.12 -2.77
CA LYS A 72 2.47 -3.70 -1.78
C LYS A 72 2.95 -3.38 -0.37
N VAL A 73 2.05 -2.90 0.48
CA VAL A 73 2.30 -2.74 1.92
C VAL A 73 1.24 -3.50 2.69
N VAL A 74 1.68 -4.41 3.57
CA VAL A 74 0.79 -5.26 4.37
C VAL A 74 0.93 -4.89 5.83
N LEU A 75 -0.18 -4.62 6.48
CA LEU A 75 -0.29 -4.72 7.94
C LEU A 75 -0.71 -6.16 8.25
N ALA A 76 0.28 -6.98 8.64
CA ALA A 76 0.11 -8.42 8.80
C ALA A 76 -0.65 -8.80 10.07
N GLU A 77 -0.74 -7.87 11.03
CA GLU A 77 -1.52 -8.03 12.24
C GLU A 77 -2.15 -6.69 12.63
N ILE A 78 -3.48 -6.66 12.71
CA ILE A 78 -4.20 -5.52 13.27
C ILE A 78 -4.21 -5.66 14.78
N LEU A 79 -3.45 -4.79 15.45
CA LEU A 79 -3.29 -4.74 16.90
C LEU A 79 -4.24 -3.70 17.53
N PRO A 80 -4.49 -3.73 18.85
CA PRO A 80 -5.39 -2.79 19.53
C PRO A 80 -5.07 -1.31 19.26
N GLN A 81 -3.79 -0.95 19.14
CA GLN A 81 -3.36 0.42 18.84
C GLN A 81 -3.69 0.88 17.42
N HIS A 82 -4.06 -0.03 16.51
CA HIS A 82 -4.50 0.31 15.16
C HIS A 82 -6.00 0.63 15.08
N LEU A 83 -6.75 0.38 16.16
CA LEU A 83 -8.20 0.53 16.22
C LEU A 83 -8.61 1.94 16.66
N GLY A 84 -9.91 2.17 16.86
CA GLY A 84 -10.44 3.45 17.32
C GLY A 84 -10.89 4.36 16.18
N GLY A 85 -11.21 3.81 15.00
CA GLY A 85 -11.86 4.56 13.92
C GLY A 85 -13.16 5.20 14.43
N LEU A 86 -13.12 6.49 14.74
CA LEU A 86 -14.24 7.24 15.35
C LEU A 86 -14.81 6.58 16.63
N GLY A 87 -13.94 5.97 17.45
CA GLY A 87 -14.34 5.34 18.73
C GLY A 87 -14.94 3.94 18.60
N SER A 88 -14.77 3.27 17.45
CA SER A 88 -15.16 1.88 17.22
C SER A 88 -13.98 0.90 17.32
N ASP A 89 -14.26 -0.38 17.13
CA ASP A 89 -13.28 -1.46 16.95
C ASP A 89 -12.78 -1.59 15.50
N TYR A 90 -13.12 -0.65 14.62
CA TYR A 90 -12.55 -0.58 13.26
C TYR A 90 -11.17 0.07 13.25
N VAL A 91 -10.37 -0.30 12.25
CA VAL A 91 -9.07 0.31 12.00
C VAL A 91 -9.21 1.82 11.83
N ASN A 92 -8.35 2.57 12.52
CA ASN A 92 -8.33 4.01 12.51
C ASN A 92 -7.95 4.55 11.12
N GLY A 93 -8.57 5.66 10.70
CA GLY A 93 -8.24 6.33 9.44
C GLY A 93 -6.77 6.76 9.33
N ALA A 94 -6.10 7.06 10.45
CA ALA A 94 -4.67 7.36 10.48
C ALA A 94 -3.80 6.15 10.11
N VAL A 95 -4.24 4.93 10.44
CA VAL A 95 -3.55 3.70 10.04
C VAL A 95 -3.70 3.48 8.53
N VAL A 96 -4.92 3.66 8.01
CA VAL A 96 -5.16 3.61 6.56
C VAL A 96 -4.32 4.65 5.82
N ALA A 97 -4.23 5.88 6.35
CA ALA A 97 -3.40 6.92 5.80
C ALA A 97 -1.92 6.56 5.81
N GLY A 98 -1.39 5.98 6.90
CA GLY A 98 0.00 5.52 6.97
C GLY A 98 0.32 4.40 5.99
N LEU A 99 -0.60 3.46 5.78
CA LEU A 99 -0.43 2.39 4.76
C LEU A 99 -0.40 2.96 3.34
N PHE A 100 -1.25 3.95 3.06
CA PHE A 100 -1.20 4.64 1.78
C PHE A 100 0.04 5.52 1.63
N ASP A 101 0.45 6.24 2.67
CA ASP A 101 1.66 7.05 2.62
C ASP A 101 2.89 6.18 2.32
N ALA A 102 3.02 5.04 3.00
CA ALA A 102 4.09 4.08 2.69
C ALA A 102 3.97 3.54 1.26
N SER A 103 2.81 3.00 0.87
CA SER A 103 2.68 2.36 -0.45
C SER A 103 2.80 3.34 -1.63
N LEU A 104 2.11 4.48 -1.59
CA LEU A 104 2.16 5.52 -2.63
C LEU A 104 3.50 6.26 -2.61
N GLY A 105 4.02 6.57 -1.41
CA GLY A 105 5.32 7.20 -1.23
C GLY A 105 6.43 6.38 -1.88
N VAL A 106 6.49 5.09 -1.56
CA VAL A 106 7.43 4.15 -2.17
C VAL A 106 7.19 4.03 -3.67
N ALA A 107 5.94 3.85 -4.12
CA ALA A 107 5.60 3.73 -5.54
C ALA A 107 6.08 4.94 -6.36
N GLY A 108 6.09 6.14 -5.79
CA GLY A 108 6.65 7.32 -6.44
C GLY A 108 8.17 7.45 -6.30
N ALA A 109 8.71 7.21 -5.10
CA ALA A 109 10.12 7.46 -4.77
C ALA A 109 11.08 6.55 -5.55
N VAL A 110 10.71 5.29 -5.78
CA VAL A 110 11.55 4.34 -6.54
C VAL A 110 11.78 4.75 -8.00
N HIS A 111 11.05 5.74 -8.51
CA HIS A 111 11.31 6.31 -9.85
C HIS A 111 12.39 7.38 -9.87
N TYR A 112 12.91 7.81 -8.72
CA TYR A 112 13.93 8.86 -8.60
C TYR A 112 15.29 8.37 -8.09
N LEU A 113 15.52 7.05 -8.06
CA LEU A 113 16.76 6.34 -7.72
C LEU A 113 17.94 7.22 -7.24
N GLY A 114 18.23 7.16 -5.93
CA GLY A 114 19.33 7.89 -5.31
C GLY A 114 19.06 9.38 -5.08
N GLN A 115 17.84 9.84 -5.31
CA GLN A 115 17.40 11.19 -4.98
C GLN A 115 16.31 11.14 -3.91
N PRO A 116 16.44 11.90 -2.82
CA PRO A 116 15.41 11.98 -1.80
C PRO A 116 14.10 12.46 -2.40
N ALA A 117 13.03 11.72 -2.15
CA ALA A 117 11.68 12.03 -2.58
C ALA A 117 10.69 11.73 -1.45
N GLY A 118 9.56 12.44 -1.43
CA GLY A 118 8.55 12.27 -0.40
C GLY A 118 7.15 12.61 -0.88
N THR A 119 6.15 12.08 -0.19
CA THR A 119 4.74 12.40 -0.41
C THR A 119 4.51 13.90 -0.19
N VAL A 120 3.95 14.58 -1.19
CA VAL A 120 3.55 16.00 -1.09
C VAL A 120 2.03 16.19 -1.06
N GLU A 121 1.28 15.19 -1.54
CA GLU A 121 -0.18 15.20 -1.53
C GLU A 121 -0.70 13.76 -1.44
N LEU A 122 -1.75 13.58 -0.65
CA LEU A 122 -2.45 12.32 -0.48
C LEU A 122 -3.96 12.58 -0.33
N SER A 123 -4.75 12.03 -1.24
CA SER A 123 -6.21 12.05 -1.20
C SER A 123 -6.75 10.64 -1.04
N ILE A 124 -7.50 10.40 0.04
CA ILE A 124 -8.03 9.07 0.38
C ILE A 124 -9.55 9.10 0.31
N LYS A 125 -10.13 8.11 -0.37
CA LYS A 125 -11.57 7.82 -0.37
C LYS A 125 -11.83 6.57 0.45
N PHE A 126 -12.51 6.72 1.58
CA PHE A 126 -12.97 5.60 2.40
C PHE A 126 -14.27 5.04 1.83
N ILE A 127 -14.32 3.74 1.59
CA ILE A 127 -15.45 3.03 0.97
C ILE A 127 -16.10 2.10 1.99
N ARG A 128 -15.30 1.42 2.82
CA ARG A 128 -15.76 0.47 3.84
C ARG A 128 -14.89 0.54 5.08
N ALA A 129 -15.50 0.25 6.23
CA ALA A 129 -14.77 0.00 7.47
C ALA A 129 -13.92 -1.29 7.33
N ILE A 130 -12.81 -1.33 8.05
CA ILE A 130 -11.83 -2.43 8.03
C ILE A 130 -11.88 -3.12 9.39
N HIS A 131 -11.99 -4.44 9.38
CA HIS A 131 -11.99 -5.29 10.56
C HIS A 131 -11.19 -6.57 10.29
N GLY A 132 -10.98 -7.42 11.30
CA GLY A 132 -10.28 -8.69 11.13
C GLY A 132 -8.76 -8.54 11.24
N PRO A 133 -7.99 -9.54 10.76
CA PRO A 133 -6.61 -9.71 11.18
C PRO A 133 -5.60 -8.92 10.35
N THR A 134 -5.91 -8.61 9.10
CA THR A 134 -4.94 -8.07 8.12
C THR A 134 -5.54 -7.01 7.22
N VAL A 135 -4.70 -6.13 6.70
CA VAL A 135 -5.08 -5.17 5.67
C VAL A 135 -3.89 -4.92 4.73
N THR A 136 -4.16 -4.79 3.43
CA THR A 136 -3.12 -4.63 2.41
C THR A 136 -3.42 -3.43 1.52
N ALA A 137 -2.44 -2.56 1.35
CA ALA A 137 -2.44 -1.48 0.36
C ALA A 137 -1.57 -1.87 -0.84
N TYR A 138 -2.06 -1.54 -2.04
CA TYR A 138 -1.33 -1.68 -3.30
C TYR A 138 -1.26 -0.32 -3.99
N ALA A 139 -0.13 0.00 -4.58
CA ALA A 139 0.10 1.27 -5.25
C ALA A 139 0.93 1.12 -6.52
N VAL A 140 0.76 2.07 -7.43
CA VAL A 140 1.54 2.19 -8.68
C VAL A 140 1.88 3.64 -8.97
N ALA A 141 3.00 3.88 -9.66
CA ALA A 141 3.26 5.15 -10.31
C ALA A 141 2.54 5.22 -11.65
N LEU A 142 1.73 6.25 -11.88
CA LEU A 142 1.03 6.47 -13.15
C LEU A 142 1.89 7.22 -14.15
N LYS A 143 2.53 8.29 -13.66
CA LYS A 143 3.29 9.22 -14.48
C LYS A 143 4.39 9.84 -13.65
N ARG A 144 5.58 9.91 -14.23
CA ARG A 144 6.74 10.59 -13.66
C ARG A 144 7.10 11.79 -14.54
N SER A 145 7.43 12.91 -13.90
CA SER A 145 8.10 14.06 -14.51
C SER A 145 9.52 14.18 -13.93
N ASP A 146 10.20 15.30 -14.17
CA ASP A 146 11.55 15.51 -13.62
C ASP A 146 11.55 15.63 -12.09
N SER A 147 10.46 16.17 -11.50
CA SER A 147 10.39 16.47 -10.06
C SER A 147 9.15 15.96 -9.34
N VAL A 148 8.10 15.52 -10.05
CA VAL A 148 6.84 15.02 -9.47
C VAL A 148 6.38 13.72 -10.12
N CYS A 149 6.05 12.72 -9.30
CA CYS A 149 5.47 11.44 -9.67
C CYS A 149 4.03 11.37 -9.18
N PHE A 150 3.09 11.08 -10.08
CA PHE A 150 1.68 10.85 -9.77
C PHE A 150 1.47 9.38 -9.47
N VAL A 151 0.81 9.11 -8.35
CA VAL A 151 0.63 7.77 -7.81
C VAL A 151 -0.83 7.53 -7.45
N GLU A 152 -1.22 6.27 -7.45
CA GLU A 152 -2.54 5.84 -6.99
C GLU A 152 -2.44 4.48 -6.31
N GLY A 153 -3.46 4.12 -5.56
CA GLY A 153 -3.52 2.83 -4.89
C GLY A 153 -4.91 2.43 -4.41
N ASN A 154 -5.01 1.15 -4.09
CA ASN A 154 -6.20 0.52 -3.55
C ASN A 154 -5.84 -0.23 -2.27
N LEU A 155 -6.72 -0.18 -1.28
CA LEU A 155 -6.56 -0.92 -0.04
C LEU A 155 -7.68 -1.95 0.13
N PHE A 156 -7.26 -3.17 0.43
CA PHE A 156 -8.12 -4.33 0.60
C PHE A 156 -8.03 -4.90 2.01
N ASN A 157 -9.17 -5.35 2.49
CA ASN A 157 -9.30 -6.16 3.70
C ASN A 157 -10.24 -7.33 3.36
N GLU A 158 -9.77 -8.55 3.59
CA GLU A 158 -10.51 -9.79 3.29
C GLU A 158 -11.08 -9.82 1.86
N GLY A 159 -10.28 -9.42 0.84
CA GLY A 159 -10.72 -9.42 -0.56
C GLY A 159 -11.69 -8.31 -0.95
N ARG A 160 -12.00 -7.39 -0.03
CA ARG A 160 -12.91 -6.26 -0.28
C ARG A 160 -12.15 -4.96 -0.37
N LEU A 161 -12.46 -4.18 -1.41
CA LEU A 161 -11.94 -2.82 -1.54
C LEU A 161 -12.55 -1.94 -0.42
N CYS A 162 -11.69 -1.43 0.46
CA CYS A 162 -12.09 -0.63 1.61
C CYS A 162 -11.71 0.84 1.45
N ALA A 163 -10.63 1.13 0.73
CA ALA A 163 -10.27 2.50 0.41
C ALA A 163 -9.51 2.60 -0.91
N MET A 164 -9.51 3.79 -1.49
CA MET A 164 -8.71 4.13 -2.67
C MET A 164 -7.94 5.41 -2.37
N ALA A 165 -6.76 5.57 -2.95
CA ALA A 165 -5.97 6.79 -2.83
C ALA A 165 -5.37 7.23 -4.15
N SER A 166 -5.18 8.54 -4.28
CA SER A 166 -4.31 9.17 -5.27
C SER A 166 -3.37 10.11 -4.55
N GLY A 167 -2.21 10.38 -5.13
CA GLY A 167 -1.25 11.26 -4.52
C GLY A 167 -0.18 11.75 -5.48
N MET A 168 0.72 12.54 -4.92
CA MET A 168 1.95 12.99 -5.58
C MET A 168 3.14 12.77 -4.67
N VAL A 169 4.23 12.27 -5.26
CA VAL A 169 5.55 12.16 -4.65
C VAL A 169 6.48 13.09 -5.40
N ALA A 170 7.16 13.98 -4.70
CA ALA A 170 8.09 14.92 -5.32
C ALA A 170 9.50 14.72 -4.80
N LEU A 171 10.49 15.07 -5.63
CA LEU A 171 11.86 15.24 -5.17
C LEU A 171 11.90 16.25 -4.02
N ALA A 172 12.63 15.93 -2.97
CA ALA A 172 12.92 16.89 -1.93
C ALA A 172 13.76 18.01 -2.55
N THR A 173 13.27 19.25 -2.48
CA THR A 173 14.16 20.40 -2.67
C THR A 173 15.22 20.32 -1.59
N ALA A 174 16.50 20.23 -1.99
CA ALA A 174 17.61 20.17 -1.07
C ALA A 174 17.51 21.33 -0.06
N ALA A 175 17.10 21.02 1.17
CA ALA A 175 17.30 21.93 2.28
C ALA A 175 18.81 22.02 2.48
N LYS A 176 19.38 23.23 2.47
CA LYS A 176 20.78 23.43 2.83
C LYS A 176 21.04 22.75 4.18
N GLY A 177 21.81 21.67 4.20
CA GLY A 177 22.18 20.92 5.41
C GLY A 177 21.62 19.50 5.55
N ALA A 178 20.91 18.95 4.56
CA ALA A 178 20.35 17.59 4.63
C ALA A 178 21.26 16.46 4.08
N ASP A 179 22.58 16.67 4.06
CA ASP A 179 23.57 15.71 3.52
C ASP A 179 23.68 14.38 4.30
N GLU A 180 22.88 14.16 5.33
CA GLU A 180 22.92 12.95 6.17
C GLU A 180 21.76 11.97 5.93
N LEU A 181 20.76 12.29 5.10
CA LEU A 181 19.70 11.35 4.77
C LEU A 181 20.06 10.60 3.48
N ARG A 182 20.75 9.46 3.65
CA ARG A 182 20.94 8.46 2.59
C ARG A 182 19.58 7.92 2.16
N TRP A 183 19.19 8.07 0.89
CA TRP A 183 18.48 7.08 0.05
C TRP A 183 18.72 7.41 -1.43
#